data_AF-A0A4V2YFI2-F1
#
_entry.id   AF-A0A4V2YFI2-F1
#
_cell.length_a   1.000
_cell.length_b   1.000
_cell.length_c   1.000
_cell.angle_alpha   90.00
_cell.angle_beta   90.00
_cell.angle_gamma   90.00
#
_symmetry.space_group_name_H-M   'P 1'
#
loop_
_entity.id
_entity.type
_entity.pdbx_description
1 polymer ?
#
loop_
_entity_poly.entity_id
_entity_poly.type
_entity_poly.pdbx_seq_one_letter_code
_entity_poly.pdbx_strand_id
1 'polypeptide(L)'
;MGAGARVPGARGGHVTGVGGDQAAPSCDSCVTCGDVAVRVRVAGLLPEGLALAATGAGTEEISVALVEARVGDTVLVHAGEAIAVVERAGA
;
A
#
# COMPACT_ATOMS: atom_id res chain seq x y z
N MET A 1 -34.54 44.51 9.19
CA MET A 1 -33.14 44.92 8.94
C MET A 1 -32.26 43.71 9.22
N GLY A 2 -31.59 43.19 8.19
CA GLY A 2 -30.75 41.98 8.26
C GLY A 2 -30.52 41.44 6.85
N ALA A 3 -29.48 41.94 6.17
CA ALA A 3 -29.18 41.63 4.78
C ALA A 3 -28.45 40.28 4.68
N GLY A 4 -29.04 39.31 3.98
CA GLY A 4 -28.37 38.07 3.62
C GLY A 4 -27.28 38.33 2.58
N ALA A 5 -26.03 38.04 2.94
CA ALA A 5 -24.90 38.09 2.01
C ALA A 5 -24.95 36.84 1.11
N ARG A 6 -25.21 37.06 -0.18
CA ARG A 6 -25.12 36.05 -1.24
C ARG A 6 -23.70 36.06 -1.81
N VAL A 7 -22.95 34.97 -1.61
CA VAL A 7 -21.64 34.76 -2.23
C VAL A 7 -21.84 34.32 -3.70
N PRO A 8 -21.32 35.04 -4.71
CA PRO A 8 -21.40 34.60 -6.09
C PRO A 8 -20.27 33.63 -6.42
N GLY A 9 -20.65 32.39 -6.78
CA GLY A 9 -19.95 31.58 -7.79
C GLY A 9 -18.51 31.17 -7.51
N ALA A 10 -18.30 30.18 -6.64
CA ALA A 10 -17.12 29.33 -6.72
C ALA A 10 -17.20 28.52 -8.02
N ARG A 11 -16.59 29.03 -9.09
CA ARG A 11 -16.41 28.29 -10.33
C ARG A 11 -15.34 27.23 -10.08
N GLY A 12 -15.77 26.01 -9.76
CA GLY A 12 -14.93 24.82 -9.82
C GLY A 12 -14.43 24.64 -11.26
N GLY A 13 -13.14 24.83 -11.46
CA GLY A 13 -12.49 24.55 -12.73
C GLY A 13 -12.43 23.04 -12.94
N HIS A 14 -13.36 22.51 -13.73
CA HIS A 14 -13.23 21.17 -14.27
C HIS A 14 -12.14 21.21 -15.34
N VAL A 15 -10.95 20.70 -15.04
CA VAL A 15 -9.92 20.46 -16.06
C VAL A 15 -10.39 19.31 -16.95
N THR A 16 -11.12 19.62 -18.03
CA THR A 16 -11.31 18.67 -19.12
C THR A 16 -9.99 18.57 -19.88
N GLY A 17 -9.16 17.60 -19.51
CA GLY A 17 -7.93 17.28 -20.24
C GLY A 17 -8.28 16.91 -21.68
N VAL A 18 -7.84 17.72 -22.64
CA VAL A 18 -7.83 17.39 -24.07
C VAL A 18 -6.39 17.28 -24.52
N GLY A 19 -6.03 16.08 -24.98
CA GLY A 19 -5.12 15.88 -26.11
C GLY A 19 -3.64 15.71 -25.80
N GLY A 20 -3.21 14.44 -25.80
CA GLY A 20 -1.82 14.07 -26.06
C GLY A 20 -1.72 12.57 -26.27
N ASP A 21 -1.85 12.13 -27.51
CA ASP A 21 -1.40 10.85 -28.05
C ASP A 21 0.12 10.73 -27.94
N GLN A 22 0.67 10.89 -26.74
CA GLN A 22 2.02 10.48 -26.47
C GLN A 22 1.93 8.98 -26.21
N ALA A 23 2.56 8.19 -27.07
CA ALA A 23 2.93 6.82 -26.74
C ALA A 23 3.69 6.88 -25.41
N ALA A 24 2.96 6.69 -24.31
CA ALA A 24 3.55 6.68 -22.99
C ALA A 24 4.65 5.61 -23.04
N PRO A 25 5.87 5.90 -22.58
CA PRO A 25 6.81 4.82 -22.30
C PRO A 25 6.02 3.86 -21.40
N SER A 26 5.90 2.60 -21.81
CA SER A 26 5.26 1.55 -21.01
C SER A 26 5.95 1.60 -19.65
N CYS A 27 5.32 2.28 -18.70
CA CYS A 27 5.88 2.50 -17.39
C CYS A 27 5.73 1.16 -16.69
N ASP A 28 6.76 0.32 -16.80
CA ASP A 28 6.71 -1.06 -16.30
C ASP A 28 6.45 -1.08 -14.79
N SER A 29 6.86 -0.02 -14.09
CA SER A 29 6.22 0.52 -12.88
C SER A 29 7.07 1.69 -12.37
N CYS A 30 6.51 2.90 -12.24
CA CYS A 30 7.20 3.96 -11.51
C CYS A 30 7.13 3.64 -9.99
N VAL A 31 8.11 4.04 -9.17
CA VAL A 31 8.08 3.75 -7.71
C VAL A 31 6.84 4.29 -6.99
N THR A 32 6.14 5.27 -7.59
CA THR A 32 4.85 5.81 -7.13
C THR A 32 3.62 5.21 -7.83
N CYS A 33 3.81 4.37 -8.85
CA CYS A 33 2.77 3.68 -9.62
C CYS A 33 2.77 2.16 -9.36
N GLY A 34 3.88 1.64 -8.87
CA GLY A 34 4.17 0.22 -8.63
C GLY A 34 4.05 -0.15 -7.17
N ASP A 35 2.86 0.04 -6.60
CA ASP A 35 2.55 -0.38 -5.24
C ASP A 35 2.31 -1.90 -5.19
N VAL A 36 3.34 -2.67 -5.52
CA VAL A 36 3.26 -4.13 -5.52
C VAL A 36 3.52 -4.63 -4.10
N ALA A 37 2.51 -5.26 -3.51
CA ALA A 37 2.67 -6.00 -2.26
C ALA A 37 3.05 -7.45 -2.56
N VAL A 38 4.07 -7.96 -1.87
CA VAL A 38 4.57 -9.32 -2.03
C VAL A 38 3.98 -10.22 -0.95
N ARG A 39 3.53 -11.42 -1.34
CA ARG A 39 3.11 -12.44 -0.38
C ARG A 39 4.33 -13.14 0.20
N VAL A 40 4.44 -13.15 1.53
CA VAL A 40 5.49 -13.86 2.25
C VAL A 40 4.90 -14.61 3.44
N ARG A 41 5.58 -15.68 3.86
CA ARG A 41 5.19 -16.45 5.04
C ARG A 41 5.99 -16.00 6.25
N VAL A 42 5.34 -15.76 7.38
CA VAL A 42 6.01 -15.41 8.63
C VAL A 42 6.71 -16.65 9.19
N ALA A 43 8.04 -16.60 9.31
CA ALA A 43 8.88 -17.66 9.83
C ALA A 43 9.17 -17.51 11.34
N GLY A 44 9.16 -16.28 11.85
CA GLY A 44 9.43 -15.98 13.25
C GLY A 44 8.97 -14.58 13.62
N LEU A 45 8.70 -14.35 14.91
CA LEU A 45 8.40 -13.03 15.44
C LEU A 45 9.61 -12.50 16.22
N LEU A 46 9.84 -11.20 16.10
CA LEU A 46 10.91 -10.46 16.77
C LEU A 46 10.29 -9.40 17.70
N PRO A 47 11.07 -8.82 18.63
CA PRO A 47 10.62 -7.69 19.44
C PRO A 47 10.20 -6.48 18.60
N GLU A 48 9.56 -5.50 19.24
CA GLU A 48 9.21 -4.20 18.64
C GLU A 48 8.33 -4.27 17.38
N GLY A 49 7.53 -5.33 17.24
CA GLY A 49 6.61 -5.49 16.11
C GLY A 49 7.33 -5.85 14.80
N LEU A 50 8.49 -6.52 14.88
CA LEU A 50 9.20 -7.05 13.72
C LEU A 50 8.96 -8.56 13.55
N ALA A 51 9.24 -9.09 12.37
CA ALA A 51 9.14 -10.50 12.06
C ALA A 51 10.17 -10.92 11.00
N LEU A 52 10.51 -12.21 11.00
CA LEU A 52 11.26 -12.84 9.93
C LEU A 52 10.27 -13.41 8.91
N ALA A 53 10.40 -12.98 7.66
CA ALA A 53 9.65 -13.48 6.52
C ALA A 53 10.49 -14.50 5.74
N ALA A 54 9.91 -15.68 5.46
CA ALA A 54 10.53 -16.66 4.58
C ALA A 54 10.42 -16.21 3.12
N THR A 55 11.57 -16.16 2.46
CA THR A 55 11.72 -15.88 1.03
C THR A 55 12.37 -17.08 0.34
N GLY A 56 12.38 -17.09 -1.00
CA GLY A 56 13.04 -18.15 -1.76
C GLY A 56 14.56 -18.24 -1.54
N ALA A 57 15.18 -17.22 -0.94
CA ALA A 57 16.63 -17.14 -0.70
C ALA A 57 17.02 -17.21 0.79
N GLY A 58 16.05 -17.25 1.72
CA GLY A 58 16.32 -17.26 3.16
C GLY A 58 15.24 -16.53 3.95
N THR A 59 15.63 -15.76 4.96
CA THR A 59 14.71 -14.93 5.74
C THR A 59 15.09 -13.46 5.65
N GLU A 60 14.07 -12.60 5.53
CA GLU A 60 14.22 -11.14 5.60
C GLU A 60 13.44 -10.59 6.78
N GLU A 61 13.94 -9.51 7.39
CA GLU A 61 13.23 -8.80 8.45
C GLU A 61 12.18 -7.88 7.84
N ILE A 62 10.95 -7.96 8.36
CA ILE A 62 9.83 -7.10 7.99
C ILE A 62 9.19 -6.54 9.25
N SER A 63 8.54 -5.40 9.12
CA SER A 63 7.67 -4.87 10.15
C SER A 63 6.27 -5.50 10.05
N VAL A 64 5.69 -5.79 11.21
CA VAL A 64 4.31 -6.27 11.38
C VAL A 64 3.53 -5.35 12.31
N ALA A 65 3.98 -4.12 12.53
CA ALA A 65 3.37 -3.18 13.47
C ALA A 65 1.92 -2.84 13.11
N LEU A 66 1.55 -2.93 11.83
CA LEU A 66 0.20 -2.60 11.35
C LEU A 66 -0.79 -3.78 11.36
N VAL A 67 -0.33 -5.01 11.60
CA VAL A 67 -1.16 -6.22 11.54
C VAL A 67 -0.83 -7.22 12.64
N GLU A 68 -1.84 -7.91 13.17
CA GLU A 68 -1.62 -9.00 14.12
C GLU A 68 -1.17 -10.28 13.40
N ALA A 69 0.12 -10.41 13.13
CA ALA A 69 0.72 -11.57 12.47
C ALA A 69 1.13 -12.67 13.46
N ARG A 70 1.01 -13.94 13.04
CA ARG A 70 1.52 -15.11 13.76
C ARG A 70 2.51 -15.88 12.92
N VAL A 71 3.37 -16.66 13.57
CA VAL A 71 4.25 -17.60 12.85
C VAL A 71 3.40 -18.55 12.02
N GLY A 72 3.74 -18.66 10.73
CA GLY A 72 3.04 -19.48 9.75
C GLY A 72 1.93 -18.77 8.99
N ASP A 73 1.57 -17.53 9.34
CA ASP A 73 0.65 -16.72 8.54
C ASP A 73 1.29 -16.33 7.19
N THR A 74 0.47 -16.17 6.16
CA THR A 74 0.86 -15.51 4.91
C THR A 74 0.40 -14.06 4.97
N VAL A 75 1.32 -13.12 4.77
CA VAL A 75 1.08 -11.68 4.81
C VAL A 75 1.44 -11.01 3.48
N LEU A 76 0.81 -9.87 3.21
CA LEU A 76 1.20 -8.96 2.14
C LEU A 76 2.15 -7.90 2.69
N VAL A 77 3.30 -7.73 2.06
CA VAL A 77 4.35 -6.79 2.45
C VAL A 77 4.57 -5.76 1.36
N HIS A 78 4.55 -4.48 1.72
CA HIS A 78 4.90 -3.37 0.85
C HIS A 78 5.98 -2.54 1.53
N ALA A 79 7.07 -2.25 0.82
CA ALA A 79 8.21 -1.50 1.35
C ALA A 79 8.74 -2.02 2.71
N GLY A 80 8.67 -3.34 2.95
CA GLY A 80 9.10 -3.98 4.19
C GLY A 80 8.08 -3.96 5.33
N GLU A 81 6.90 -3.37 5.13
CA GLU A 81 5.80 -3.33 6.10
C GLU A 81 4.69 -4.31 5.73
N ALA A 82 4.25 -5.12 6.68
CA ALA A 82 3.10 -6.00 6.50
C ALA A 82 1.80 -5.20 6.60
N ILE A 83 1.02 -5.20 5.52
CA ILE A 83 -0.21 -4.40 5.40
C ILE A 83 -1.49 -5.23 5.50
N ALA A 84 -1.40 -6.56 5.35
CA ALA A 84 -2.53 -7.46 5.51
C ALA A 84 -2.08 -8.89 5.83
N VAL A 85 -2.91 -9.61 6.60
CA VAL A 85 -2.84 -11.07 6.71
C VAL A 85 -3.84 -11.67 5.73
N VAL A 86 -3.36 -12.50 4.80
CA VAL A 86 -4.20 -13.09 3.75
C VAL A 86 -4.48 -14.57 3.99
N GLU A 87 -3.65 -15.26 4.76
CA GLU A 87 -3.88 -16.64 5.19
C GLU A 87 -3.40 -16.82 6.63
N ARG A 88 -4.18 -17.53 7.43
CA ARG A 88 -3.85 -17.83 8.84
C ARG A 88 -3.21 -19.19 8.97
N ALA A 89 -2.27 -19.33 9.89
CA ALA A 89 -1.73 -20.62 10.27
C ALA A 89 -2.86 -21.53 10.80
N GLY A 90 -3.09 -22.65 10.12
CA GLY A 90 -4.04 -23.69 10.54
C GLY A 90 -5.52 -23.41 10.21
N ALA A 91 -5.82 -22.42 9.36
CA ALA A 91 -7.14 -22.20 8.78
C ALA A 91 -7.39 -23.08 7.55
#